data_AF-A0A958YLK8-F1
#
_entry.id   AF-A0A958YLK8-F1
#
_cell.length_a   1.000
_cell.length_b   1.000
_cell.length_c   1.000
_cell.angle_alpha   90.00
_cell.angle_beta   90.00
_cell.angle_gamma   90.00
#
_symmetry.space_group_name_H-M   'P 1'
#
loop_
_entity.id
_entity.type
_entity.pdbx_description
1 polymer ?
#
loop_
_entity_poly.entity_id
_entity_poly.type
_entity_poly.pdbx_seq_one_letter_code
_entity_poly.pdbx_strand_id
1 'polypeptide(L)' 'ANANGKNPLWIIVPCHRVVGSDGSLTGYAGGLHRKQWLLEHESPYKQQSLF' A
#
# COMPACT_ATOMS: atom_id res chain seq x y z
N ALA A 1 -8.26 -11.33 -5.59
CA ALA A 1 -7.19 -11.06 -4.61
C ALA A 1 -5.93 -11.94 -4.75
N ASN A 2 -5.96 -13.08 -5.48
CA ASN A 2 -4.85 -14.06 -5.50
C ASN A 2 -3.64 -13.65 -6.38
N ALA A 3 -3.84 -12.82 -7.43
CA ALA A 3 -2.74 -12.38 -8.32
C ALA A 3 -1.75 -11.41 -7.64
N ASN A 4 -2.25 -10.48 -6.83
CA ASN A 4 -1.42 -9.46 -6.17
C ASN A 4 -0.45 -10.03 -5.13
N GLY A 5 -0.80 -11.17 -4.51
CA GLY A 5 0.05 -11.88 -3.55
C GLY A 5 1.13 -12.76 -4.19
N LYS A 6 1.06 -13.00 -5.52
CA LYS A 6 2.04 -13.81 -6.28
C LYS A 6 3.08 -12.97 -7.01
N ASN A 7 2.92 -11.65 -7.03
CA ASN A 7 3.91 -10.76 -7.60
C ASN A 7 5.22 -10.87 -6.79
N PRO A 8 6.38 -11.19 -7.39
CA PRO A 8 7.66 -11.24 -6.67
C PRO A 8 8.31 -9.86 -6.47
N LEU A 9 7.82 -8.81 -7.13
CA LEU A 9 8.36 -7.44 -7.09
C LEU A 9 7.36 -6.47 -6.44
N TRP A 10 7.25 -6.51 -5.11
CA TRP A 10 6.15 -5.89 -4.34
C TRP A 10 6.12 -4.36 -4.35
N ILE A 11 7.26 -3.71 -4.57
CA ILE A 11 7.39 -2.25 -4.56
C ILE A 11 7.29 -1.68 -5.97
N ILE A 12 7.95 -2.31 -6.95
CA ILE A 12 7.99 -1.86 -8.35
C ILE A 12 6.63 -2.01 -9.01
N VAL A 13 5.97 -3.15 -8.79
CA VAL A 13 4.57 -3.35 -9.18
C VAL A 13 3.74 -3.04 -7.93
N PRO A 14 2.99 -1.92 -7.90
CA PRO A 14 2.46 -1.33 -6.68
C PRO A 14 1.21 -2.08 -6.17
N CYS A 15 1.36 -3.34 -5.80
CA CYS A 15 0.27 -4.19 -5.32
C CYS A 15 -0.26 -3.76 -3.94
N HIS A 16 0.51 -2.96 -3.19
CA HIS A 16 0.07 -2.29 -1.97
C HIS A 16 -0.96 -1.18 -2.22
N ARG A 17 -1.08 -0.63 -3.44
CA ARG A 17 -2.09 0.40 -3.79
C ARG A 17 -3.51 -0.15 -4.00
N VAL A 18 -3.67 -1.47 -4.08
CA VAL A 18 -5.00 -2.10 -4.27
C VAL A 18 -5.69 -2.28 -2.92
N VAL A 19 -6.75 -1.53 -2.66
CA VAL A 19 -7.54 -1.58 -1.42
C VAL A 19 -8.94 -2.16 -1.72
N GLY A 20 -9.55 -2.86 -0.75
CA GLY A 20 -10.93 -3.33 -0.90
C GLY A 20 -11.91 -2.17 -1.10
N SER A 21 -13.03 -2.42 -1.75
CA SER A 21 -14.10 -1.41 -1.93
C SER A 21 -14.71 -0.94 -0.61
N ASP A 22 -14.52 -1.71 0.46
CA ASP A 22 -14.87 -1.41 1.85
C ASP A 22 -13.78 -0.62 2.60
N GLY A 23 -12.66 -0.29 1.95
CA GLY A 23 -11.50 0.34 2.57
C GLY A 23 -10.58 -0.63 3.33
N SER A 24 -10.86 -1.93 3.31
CA SER A 24 -10.06 -2.91 4.03
C SER A 24 -8.71 -3.17 3.34
N LEU A 25 -7.66 -3.22 4.16
CA LEU A 25 -6.33 -3.61 3.71
C LEU A 25 -6.24 -5.14 3.75
N THR A 26 -6.38 -5.75 2.58
CA THR A 26 -6.27 -7.21 2.44
C THR A 26 -5.23 -7.58 1.40
N GLY A 27 -4.78 -8.84 1.43
CA GLY A 27 -4.00 -9.45 0.35
C GLY A 27 -2.69 -8.76 0.01
N TYR A 28 -1.69 -8.82 0.90
CA TYR A 28 -0.34 -8.35 0.62
C TYR A 28 0.70 -9.36 1.12
N ALA A 29 1.55 -9.84 0.22
CA ALA A 29 2.54 -10.88 0.49
C ALA A 29 3.59 -10.45 1.54
N GLY A 30 3.93 -9.15 1.58
CA GLY A 30 4.84 -8.58 2.58
C GLY A 30 4.21 -8.28 3.95
N GLY A 31 2.95 -8.65 4.17
CA GLY A 31 2.21 -8.37 5.41
C GLY A 31 1.52 -7.00 5.45
N LEU A 32 0.36 -6.93 6.10
CA LEU A 32 -0.50 -5.73 6.09
C LEU A 32 0.17 -4.48 6.67
N HIS A 33 1.05 -4.64 7.66
CA HIS A 33 1.83 -3.55 8.26
C HIS A 33 2.69 -2.79 7.21
N ARG A 34 3.37 -3.53 6.32
CA ARG A 34 4.20 -2.95 5.27
C ARG A 34 3.34 -2.27 4.20
N LYS A 35 2.18 -2.83 3.88
CA LYS A 35 1.22 -2.21 2.96
C LYS A 35 0.72 -0.88 3.51
N GLN A 36 0.37 -0.82 4.79
CA GLN A 36 -0.04 0.42 5.44
C GLN A 36 1.09 1.45 5.44
N TRP A 37 2.31 1.05 5.83
CA TRP A 37 3.47 1.93 5.83
C TRP A 37 3.79 2.48 4.43
N LEU A 38 3.74 1.65 3.39
CA LEU A 38 3.97 2.09 2.00
C LEU A 38 2.90 3.07 1.53
N LEU A 39 1.63 2.84 1.87
CA LEU A 39 0.55 3.76 1.54
C LEU A 39 0.71 5.11 2.26
N GLU A 40 1.12 5.09 3.53
CA GLU A 40 1.43 6.31 4.29
C GLU A 40 2.67 7.03 3.75
N HIS A 41 3.70 6.27 3.35
CA HIS A 41 4.95 6.80 2.82
C HIS A 41 4.78 7.40 1.43
N GLU A 42 3.92 6.81 0.59
CA GLU A 42 3.59 7.33 -0.73
C GLU A 42 2.54 8.44 -0.71
N SER A 43 1.85 8.61 0.42
CA SER A 43 0.92 9.73 0.60
C SER A 43 1.69 11.04 0.41
N PRO A 44 1.33 11.89 -0.56
CA PRO A 44 1.98 13.16 -0.76
C PRO A 44 1.77 13.99 0.52
N TYR A 45 2.86 14.14 1.27
CA TYR A 45 3.05 14.86 2.53
C TYR A 45 1.86 15.66 3.08
N LYS A 46 1.56 15.46 4.37
CA LYS A 46 0.99 16.52 5.21
C LYS A 46 1.83 17.77 4.97
N GLN A 47 1.26 18.74 4.26
CA GLN A 47 1.81 20.06 4.09
C GLN A 47 2.20 20.57 5.48
N GLN A 48 3.51 20.60 5.77
CA GLN A 48 3.99 21.35 6.92
C GLN A 48 3.53 22.78 6.68
N SER A 49 2.74 23.34 7.60
CA SER A 49 2.33 24.74 7.54
C SER A 49 3.60 25.58 7.46
N LEU A 50 3.92 26.07 6.27
CA LEU A 50 4.92 27.10 6.10
C LEU A 50 4.23 28.41 6.49
N PHE A 51 4.49 28.78 7.75
CA PHE A 51 4.06 29.99 8.45
C PHE A 51 2.63 30.00 8.96
#